data_AF-A0A4R9LXE8-F1
#
_entry.id   AF-A0A4R9LXE8-F1
#
_cell.length_a   1.000
_cell.length_b   1.000
_cell.length_c   1.000
_cell.angle_alpha   90.00
_cell.angle_beta   90.00
_cell.angle_gamma   90.00
#
_symmetry.space_group_name_H-M   'P 1'
#
loop_
_entity.id
_entity.type
_entity.pdbx_description
1 polymer ?
#
loop_
_entity_poly.entity_id
_entity_poly.type
_entity_poly.pdbx_seq_one_letter_code
_entity_poly.pdbx_strand_id
1 'polypeptide(L)'
;MFESFANSEILSGMITPAVLISASASLIFSTANRLGRIFDRVNLLKTEMEKILEGKIAFPEDRTSYLIGQLSVQRKRAVLIQRSMAFLYTATSLFVISSLSLALVLAFAKEYSWIPTVIALLGGVFLFLASAFLLYESRYNLTFIMGQIDFTEFLEKKTKKLKQ
;
A
#
# COMPACT_ATOMS: atom_id res chain seq x y z
N MET A 1 -13.85 -35.48 -23.59
CA MET A 1 -12.99 -34.27 -23.44
C MET A 1 -13.58 -33.30 -22.41
N PHE A 2 -14.88 -32.98 -22.44
CA PHE A 2 -15.50 -32.06 -21.47
C PHE A 2 -15.81 -32.62 -20.07
N GLU A 3 -15.91 -33.95 -19.90
CA GLU A 3 -16.13 -34.54 -18.56
C GLU A 3 -14.99 -34.25 -17.57
N SER A 4 -13.78 -34.02 -18.05
CA SER A 4 -12.65 -33.63 -17.18
C SER A 4 -12.87 -32.28 -16.49
N PHE A 5 -13.66 -31.36 -17.07
CA PHE A 5 -13.99 -30.08 -16.44
C PHE A 5 -15.09 -30.18 -15.39
N ALA A 6 -15.86 -31.28 -15.39
CA ALA A 6 -16.88 -31.56 -14.37
C ALA A 6 -16.30 -32.22 -13.10
N ASN A 7 -14.99 -32.50 -13.07
CA ASN A 7 -14.32 -33.03 -11.87
C ASN A 7 -14.31 -31.99 -10.75
N SER A 8 -14.91 -32.35 -9.62
CA SER A 8 -14.91 -31.56 -8.38
C SER A 8 -13.49 -31.25 -7.88
N GLU A 9 -12.50 -32.06 -8.24
CA GLU A 9 -11.08 -31.86 -7.92
C GLU A 9 -10.55 -30.53 -8.49
N ILE A 10 -10.94 -30.14 -9.72
CA ILE A 10 -10.49 -28.88 -10.32
C ILE A 10 -11.08 -27.71 -9.54
N LEU A 11 -12.39 -27.73 -9.31
CA LEU A 11 -13.09 -26.65 -8.61
C LEU A 11 -12.59 -26.50 -7.16
N SER A 12 -12.34 -27.62 -6.47
CA SER A 12 -11.81 -27.64 -5.11
C SER A 12 -10.37 -27.12 -5.04
N GLY A 13 -9.51 -27.53 -5.99
CA GLY A 13 -8.12 -27.06 -6.06
C GLY A 13 -7.99 -25.56 -6.35
N MET A 14 -9.00 -24.96 -7.00
CA MET A 14 -9.05 -23.53 -7.28
C MET A 14 -9.45 -22.67 -6.07
N ILE A 15 -9.96 -23.26 -4.97
CA ILE A 15 -10.38 -22.51 -3.78
C ILE A 15 -9.21 -21.74 -3.17
N THR A 16 -8.05 -22.39 -3.01
CA THR A 16 -6.87 -21.77 -2.39
C THR A 16 -6.39 -20.51 -3.14
N PRO A 17 -6.08 -20.56 -4.45
CA PRO A 17 -5.70 -19.36 -5.18
C PRO A 17 -6.83 -18.31 -5.24
N ALA A 18 -8.11 -18.71 -5.28
CA ALA A 18 -9.22 -17.75 -5.25
C ALA A 18 -9.29 -16.95 -3.94
N VAL A 19 -9.08 -17.60 -2.80
CA VAL A 19 -9.02 -16.94 -1.48
C VAL A 19 -7.82 -16.00 -1.41
N LEU A 20 -6.65 -16.41 -1.90
CA LEU A 20 -5.44 -15.57 -1.92
C LEU A 20 -5.58 -14.36 -2.86
N ILE A 21 -6.25 -14.51 -4.01
CA ILE A 21 -6.59 -13.39 -4.89
C ILE A 21 -7.50 -12.41 -4.17
N SER A 22 -8.52 -12.91 -3.47
CA SER A 22 -9.47 -12.07 -2.72
C SER A 22 -8.78 -11.28 -1.61
N ALA A 23 -7.90 -11.94 -0.83
CA ALA A 23 -7.09 -11.29 0.19
C ALA A 23 -6.16 -10.21 -0.42
N SER A 24 -5.52 -10.53 -1.55
CA SER A 24 -4.66 -9.58 -2.28
C SER A 24 -5.46 -8.38 -2.76
N ALA A 25 -6.67 -8.58 -3.29
CA ALA A 25 -7.56 -7.51 -3.74
C ALA A 25 -7.95 -6.57 -2.59
N SER A 26 -8.28 -7.10 -1.42
CA SER A 26 -8.55 -6.28 -0.23
C SER A 26 -7.34 -5.43 0.19
N LEU A 27 -6.14 -6.01 0.15
CA LEU A 27 -4.90 -5.27 0.42
C LEU A 27 -4.63 -4.19 -0.63
N ILE A 28 -4.84 -4.49 -1.92
CA ILE A 28 -4.69 -3.52 -3.02
C ILE A 28 -5.64 -2.35 -2.81
N PHE A 29 -6.92 -2.62 -2.53
CA PHE A 29 -7.92 -1.58 -2.30
C PHE A 29 -7.58 -0.71 -1.09
N SER A 30 -7.19 -1.32 0.03
CA SER A 30 -6.73 -0.59 1.22
C SER A 30 -5.52 0.30 0.91
N THR A 31 -4.56 -0.23 0.14
CA THR A 31 -3.33 0.46 -0.24
C THR A 31 -3.61 1.61 -1.22
N ALA A 32 -4.55 1.44 -2.15
CA ALA A 32 -5.01 2.50 -3.05
C ALA A 32 -5.66 3.66 -2.30
N ASN A 33 -6.51 3.36 -1.31
CA ASN A 33 -7.07 4.38 -0.43
C ASN A 33 -5.98 5.10 0.39
N ARG A 34 -4.94 4.40 0.83
CA ARG A 34 -3.79 5.05 1.50
C ARG A 34 -3.04 5.99 0.56
N LEU A 35 -2.84 5.60 -0.70
CA LEU A 35 -2.18 6.45 -1.69
C LEU A 35 -2.98 7.73 -1.97
N GLY A 36 -4.32 7.61 -2.11
CA GLY A 36 -5.22 8.76 -2.26
C GLY A 36 -5.07 9.76 -1.12
N ARG A 37 -5.05 9.27 0.13
CA ARG A 37 -4.83 10.13 1.31
C ARG A 37 -3.47 10.84 1.30
N ILE A 38 -2.42 10.22 0.76
CA ILE A 38 -1.12 10.89 0.59
C ILE A 38 -1.23 12.01 -0.45
N PHE A 39 -1.89 11.77 -1.57
CA PHE A 39 -2.12 12.78 -2.60
C PHE A 39 -2.89 13.98 -2.05
N ASP A 40 -3.99 13.74 -1.34
CA ASP A 40 -4.77 14.79 -0.67
C ASP A 40 -3.90 15.58 0.31
N ARG A 41 -3.07 14.88 1.10
CA ARG A 41 -2.18 15.53 2.07
C ARG A 41 -1.11 16.39 1.41
N VAL A 42 -0.51 15.93 0.31
CA VAL A 42 0.49 16.70 -0.43
C VAL A 42 -0.15 17.96 -1.03
N ASN A 43 -1.38 17.89 -1.55
CA ASN A 43 -2.10 19.07 -2.01
C ASN A 43 -2.38 20.06 -0.88
N LEU A 44 -2.77 19.59 0.31
CA LEU A 44 -2.95 20.45 1.48
C LEU A 44 -1.64 21.15 1.88
N LEU A 45 -0.53 20.42 1.94
CA LEU A 45 0.79 20.99 2.26
C LEU A 45 1.24 22.03 1.20
N LYS A 46 0.93 21.78 -0.08
CA LYS A 46 1.19 22.72 -1.16
C LYS A 46 0.42 24.03 -0.95
N THR A 47 -0.88 23.95 -0.70
CA THR A 47 -1.72 25.13 -0.44
C THR A 47 -1.28 25.89 0.83
N GLU A 48 -0.85 25.18 1.88
CA GLU A 48 -0.26 25.82 3.07
C GLU A 48 1.02 26.58 2.73
N MET A 49 1.89 26.03 1.88
CA MET A 49 3.11 26.71 1.41
C MET A 49 2.77 27.96 0.58
N GLU A 50 1.81 27.88 -0.35
CA GLU A 50 1.36 29.02 -1.15
C GLU A 50 0.88 30.17 -0.28
N LYS A 51 0.10 29.89 0.79
CA LYS A 51 -0.35 30.90 1.75
C LYS A 51 0.81 31.58 2.50
N ILE A 52 1.91 30.86 2.76
CA ILE A 52 3.12 31.44 3.36
C ILE A 52 3.78 32.42 2.38
N LEU A 53 3.90 32.02 1.10
CA LEU A 53 4.46 32.88 0.06
C LEU A 53 3.62 34.16 -0.16
N GLU A 54 2.31 34.07 -0.01
CA GLU A 54 1.40 35.22 -0.08
C GLU A 54 1.47 36.14 1.16
N GLY A 55 2.27 35.80 2.18
CA GLY A 55 2.43 36.61 3.40
C GLY A 55 1.22 36.58 4.34
N LYS A 56 0.29 35.64 4.16
CA LYS A 56 -1.00 35.59 4.88
C LYS A 56 -0.94 34.86 6.22
N ILE A 57 0.24 34.44 6.69
CA ILE A 57 0.38 33.58 7.88
C ILE A 57 1.47 34.05 8.84
N ALA A 58 1.18 34.01 10.13
CA ALA A 58 2.15 34.24 11.19
C ALA A 58 3.21 33.12 11.24
N PHE A 59 4.45 33.50 11.56
CA PHE A 59 5.63 32.63 11.68
C PHE A 59 5.98 31.86 10.38
N PRO A 60 6.27 32.57 9.28
CA PRO A 60 6.53 31.95 7.98
C PRO A 60 7.72 30.97 8.01
N GLU A 61 8.84 31.33 8.64
CA GLU A 61 10.05 30.51 8.65
C GLU A 61 9.89 29.16 9.38
N ASP A 62 9.26 29.17 10.57
CA ASP A 62 8.99 27.95 11.34
C ASP A 62 8.01 27.03 10.61
N ARG A 63 6.96 27.62 10.01
CA ARG A 63 5.97 26.87 9.22
C ARG A 63 6.60 26.26 7.99
N THR A 64 7.42 26.99 7.24
CA THR A 64 8.11 26.47 6.05
C THR A 64 9.01 25.28 6.41
N SER A 65 9.79 25.41 7.48
CA SER A 65 10.68 24.33 7.96
C SER A 65 9.90 23.07 8.31
N TYR A 66 8.77 23.22 9.02
CA TYR A 66 7.88 22.12 9.34
C TYR A 66 7.23 21.48 8.11
N LEU A 67 6.74 22.29 7.16
CA LEU A 67 6.12 21.80 5.92
C LEU A 67 7.10 20.98 5.06
N ILE A 68 8.35 21.44 4.94
CA ILE A 68 9.42 20.71 4.25
C ILE A 68 9.66 19.35 4.92
N GLY A 69 9.73 19.33 6.26
CA GLY A 69 9.84 18.10 7.03
C GLY A 69 8.69 17.13 6.72
N GLN A 70 7.45 17.60 6.75
CA GLN A 70 6.27 16.79 6.46
C GLN A 70 6.23 16.28 5.01
N LEU A 71 6.64 17.10 4.05
CA LEU A 71 6.71 16.69 2.64
C LEU A 71 7.72 15.55 2.44
N SER A 72 8.86 15.59 3.15
CA SER A 72 9.86 14.52 3.12
C SER A 72 9.30 13.19 3.64
N VAL A 73 8.45 13.23 4.67
CA VAL A 73 7.77 12.04 5.22
C VAL A 73 6.76 11.50 4.20
N GLN A 74 5.93 12.36 3.60
CA GLN A 74 4.97 11.93 2.58
C GLN A 74 5.65 11.32 1.35
N ARG A 75 6.81 11.86 0.94
CA ARG A 75 7.61 11.28 -0.15
C ARG A 75 8.05 9.85 0.16
N LYS A 76 8.58 9.60 1.36
CA LYS A 76 9.00 8.24 1.78
C LYS A 76 7.82 7.27 1.79
N ARG A 77 6.68 7.70 2.33
CA ARG A 77 5.45 6.91 2.36
C ARG A 77 4.93 6.58 0.96
N ALA A 78 4.88 7.56 0.06
CA ALA A 78 4.44 7.36 -1.32
C ALA A 78 5.25 6.26 -2.02
N VAL A 79 6.59 6.29 -1.88
CA VAL A 79 7.48 5.28 -2.46
C VAL A 79 7.21 3.89 -1.87
N LEU A 80 7.04 3.78 -0.55
CA LEU A 80 6.75 2.51 0.12
C LEU A 80 5.41 1.92 -0.34
N ILE A 81 4.37 2.75 -0.44
CA ILE A 81 3.04 2.36 -0.92
C ILE A 81 3.11 1.90 -2.38
N GLN A 82 3.79 2.64 -3.25
CA GLN A 82 3.92 2.28 -4.66
C GLN A 82 4.65 0.95 -4.84
N ARG A 83 5.73 0.72 -4.08
CA ARG A 83 6.44 -0.57 -4.08
C ARG A 83 5.54 -1.69 -3.59
N SER A 84 4.80 -1.48 -2.50
CA SER A 84 3.85 -2.46 -1.95
C SER A 84 2.81 -2.85 -2.99
N MET A 85 2.22 -1.88 -3.70
CA MET A 85 1.28 -2.14 -4.79
C MET A 85 1.88 -3.00 -5.90
N ALA A 86 3.11 -2.72 -6.33
CA ALA A 86 3.77 -3.52 -7.36
C ALA A 86 3.91 -4.99 -6.95
N PHE A 87 4.30 -5.25 -5.69
CA PHE A 87 4.35 -6.61 -5.15
C PHE A 87 2.96 -7.26 -5.06
N LEU A 88 1.92 -6.53 -4.66
CA LEU A 88 0.54 -7.05 -4.60
C LEU A 88 -0.04 -7.40 -5.97
N TYR A 89 0.21 -6.57 -6.98
CA TYR A 89 -0.22 -6.86 -8.36
C TYR A 89 0.53 -8.08 -8.92
N THR A 90 1.82 -8.20 -8.62
CA THR A 90 2.62 -9.37 -9.02
C THR A 90 2.12 -10.64 -8.32
N ALA A 91 1.85 -10.59 -7.02
CA ALA A 91 1.28 -11.71 -6.26
C ALA A 91 -0.07 -12.15 -6.84
N THR A 92 -0.97 -11.20 -7.08
CA THR A 92 -2.29 -11.46 -7.70
C THR A 92 -2.14 -12.13 -9.06
N SER A 93 -1.25 -11.62 -9.92
CA SER A 93 -0.98 -12.21 -11.23
C SER A 93 -0.50 -13.66 -11.13
N LEU A 94 0.44 -13.94 -10.21
CA LEU A 94 0.94 -15.29 -9.98
C LEU A 94 -0.14 -16.25 -9.47
N PHE A 95 -1.03 -15.80 -8.57
CA PHE A 95 -2.15 -16.63 -8.12
C PHE A 95 -3.14 -16.94 -9.24
N VAL A 96 -3.41 -15.97 -10.13
CA VAL A 96 -4.23 -16.19 -11.32
C VAL A 96 -3.56 -17.19 -12.26
N ILE A 97 -2.26 -17.03 -12.55
CA ILE A 97 -1.48 -17.95 -13.39
C ILE A 97 -1.46 -19.36 -12.78
N SER A 98 -1.26 -19.47 -11.46
CA SER A 98 -1.29 -20.75 -10.76
C SER A 98 -2.67 -21.43 -10.87
N SER A 99 -3.75 -20.67 -10.69
CA SER A 99 -5.13 -21.17 -10.82
C SER A 99 -5.41 -21.69 -12.24
N LEU A 100 -5.02 -20.94 -13.27
CA LEU A 100 -5.15 -21.37 -14.67
C LEU A 100 -4.26 -22.59 -14.97
N SER A 101 -3.03 -22.58 -14.48
CA SER A 101 -2.08 -23.68 -14.66
C SER A 101 -2.60 -24.98 -14.03
N LEU A 102 -3.21 -24.91 -12.85
CA LEU A 102 -3.84 -26.05 -12.18
C LEU A 102 -4.95 -26.66 -13.05
N ALA A 103 -5.85 -25.83 -13.58
CA ALA A 103 -6.93 -26.29 -14.45
C ALA A 103 -6.40 -26.98 -15.71
N LEU A 104 -5.35 -26.43 -16.33
CA LEU A 104 -4.72 -26.99 -17.54
C LEU A 104 -4.00 -28.31 -17.25
N VAL A 105 -3.23 -28.39 -16.17
CA VAL A 105 -2.45 -29.57 -15.79
C VAL A 105 -3.37 -30.75 -15.44
N LEU A 106 -4.45 -30.50 -14.69
CA LEU A 106 -5.44 -31.53 -14.36
C LEU A 106 -6.20 -32.03 -15.59
N ALA A 107 -6.40 -31.18 -16.61
CA ALA A 107 -7.10 -31.55 -17.84
C ALA A 107 -6.24 -32.27 -18.88
N PHE A 108 -4.95 -31.91 -19.02
CA PHE A 108 -4.11 -32.35 -20.14
C PHE A 108 -2.81 -33.06 -19.75
N ALA A 109 -2.23 -32.80 -18.58
CA ALA A 109 -0.84 -33.16 -18.29
C ALA A 109 -0.57 -33.41 -16.81
N LYS A 110 -1.24 -34.42 -16.21
CA LYS A 110 -1.14 -34.74 -14.76
C LYS A 110 0.29 -34.91 -14.23
N GLU A 111 1.25 -35.28 -15.08
CA GLU A 111 2.67 -35.43 -14.71
C GLU A 111 3.33 -34.12 -14.23
N TYR A 112 2.80 -32.96 -14.61
CA TYR A 112 3.36 -31.64 -14.25
C TYR A 112 2.63 -30.94 -13.08
N SER A 113 2.01 -31.72 -12.19
CA SER A 113 1.23 -31.23 -11.04
C SER A 113 1.98 -30.32 -10.06
N TRP A 114 3.32 -30.28 -10.11
CA TRP A 114 4.15 -29.42 -9.26
C TRP A 114 4.21 -27.96 -9.74
N ILE A 115 3.97 -27.69 -11.03
CA ILE A 115 4.10 -26.34 -11.63
C ILE A 115 3.14 -25.33 -10.97
N PRO A 116 1.82 -25.62 -10.86
CA PRO A 116 0.89 -24.68 -10.24
C PRO A 116 1.28 -24.36 -8.79
N THR A 117 1.77 -25.35 -8.04
CA THR A 117 2.20 -25.20 -6.64
C THR A 117 3.39 -24.26 -6.50
N VAL A 118 4.40 -24.38 -7.36
CA VAL A 118 5.58 -23.50 -7.32
C VAL A 118 5.20 -22.06 -7.66
N ILE A 119 4.32 -21.86 -8.66
CA ILE A 119 3.82 -20.53 -9.03
C ILE A 119 3.01 -19.92 -7.87
N ALA A 120 2.15 -20.71 -7.21
CA ALA A 120 1.39 -20.25 -6.04
C ALA A 120 2.32 -19.84 -4.89
N LEU A 121 3.35 -20.65 -4.60
CA LEU A 121 4.32 -20.37 -3.54
C LEU A 121 5.06 -19.06 -3.82
N LEU A 122 5.48 -18.84 -5.06
CA LEU A 122 6.13 -17.61 -5.50
C LEU A 122 5.18 -16.41 -5.31
N GLY A 123 3.90 -16.54 -5.68
CA GLY A 123 2.88 -15.54 -5.38
C GLY A 123 2.76 -15.22 -3.88
N GLY A 124 2.82 -16.24 -3.03
CA GLY A 124 2.84 -16.10 -1.57
C GLY A 124 4.04 -15.30 -1.05
N VAL A 125 5.23 -15.51 -1.62
CA VAL A 125 6.42 -14.71 -1.28
C VAL A 125 6.22 -13.24 -1.63
N PHE A 126 5.67 -12.94 -2.81
CA PHE A 126 5.37 -11.55 -3.20
C PHE A 126 4.32 -10.90 -2.29
N LEU A 127 3.28 -11.64 -1.90
CA LEU A 127 2.28 -11.18 -0.94
C LEU A 127 2.91 -10.87 0.43
N PHE A 128 3.81 -11.73 0.90
CA PHE A 128 4.53 -11.54 2.16
C PHE A 128 5.41 -10.29 2.11
N LEU A 129 6.19 -10.11 1.03
CA LEU A 129 7.02 -8.92 0.83
C LEU A 129 6.19 -7.64 0.78
N ALA A 130 5.06 -7.65 0.06
CA ALA A 130 4.12 -6.51 0.05
C ALA A 130 3.62 -6.18 1.47
N SER A 131 3.24 -7.19 2.23
CA SER A 131 2.75 -7.03 3.60
C SER A 131 3.84 -6.45 4.52
N ALA A 132 5.09 -6.87 4.37
CA ALA A 132 6.23 -6.31 5.09
C ALA A 132 6.45 -4.82 4.75
N PHE A 133 6.36 -4.42 3.48
CA PHE A 133 6.44 -3.01 3.10
C PHE A 133 5.29 -2.17 3.69
N LEU A 134 4.06 -2.70 3.72
CA LEU A 134 2.92 -2.03 4.33
C LEU A 134 3.05 -1.88 5.85
N LEU A 135 3.61 -2.89 6.54
CA LEU A 135 3.93 -2.80 7.96
C LEU A 135 5.00 -1.72 8.22
N TYR A 136 6.02 -1.66 7.38
CA TYR A 136 7.05 -0.63 7.48
C TYR A 136 6.51 0.78 7.20
N GLU A 137 5.63 0.93 6.20
CA GLU A 137 4.92 2.20 5.92
C GLU A 137 4.12 2.69 7.12
N SER A 138 3.44 1.78 7.84
CA SER A 138 2.63 2.12 9.00
C SER A 138 3.43 2.86 10.09
N ARG A 139 4.75 2.61 10.22
CA ARG A 139 5.60 3.33 11.17
C ARG A 139 5.75 4.82 10.84
N TYR A 140 5.79 5.18 9.56
CA TYR A 140 5.87 6.59 9.15
C TYR A 140 4.57 7.35 9.41
N ASN A 141 3.44 6.65 9.47
CA ASN A 141 2.16 7.26 9.83
C ASN A 141 2.20 7.80 11.28
N LEU A 142 2.88 7.11 12.19
CA LEU A 142 3.08 7.58 13.57
C LEU A 142 3.99 8.80 13.63
N THR A 143 5.12 8.79 12.92
CA THR A 143 6.04 9.94 12.85
C THR A 143 5.33 11.19 12.32
N PHE A 144 4.46 11.02 11.32
CA PHE A 144 3.66 12.11 10.77
C PHE A 144 2.70 12.70 11.81
N ILE A 145 1.96 11.86 12.55
CA ILE A 145 1.00 12.28 13.58
C ILE A 145 1.71 13.00 14.73
N MET A 146 2.81 12.43 15.22
CA MET A 146 3.61 13.03 16.30
C MET A 146 4.11 14.42 15.89
N GLY A 147 4.65 14.55 14.67
CA GLY A 147 5.08 15.86 14.17
C GLY A 147 3.95 16.90 14.10
N GLN A 148 2.71 16.49 13.79
CA GLN A 148 1.55 17.40 13.81
C GLN A 148 1.21 17.89 15.22
N ILE A 149 1.27 16.99 16.20
CA ILE A 149 1.01 17.32 17.61
C ILE A 149 2.08 18.30 18.10
N ASP A 150 3.36 17.96 17.91
CA ASP A 150 4.50 18.76 18.35
C ASP A 150 4.46 20.19 17.76
N PHE A 151 4.12 20.30 16.47
CA PHE A 151 4.02 21.60 15.82
C PHE A 151 2.84 22.45 16.32
N THR A 152 1.71 21.79 16.62
CA THR A 152 0.55 22.49 17.17
C THR A 152 0.84 23.03 18.58
N GLU A 153 1.50 22.23 19.43
CA GLU A 153 1.96 22.67 20.75
C GLU A 153 2.98 23.81 20.65
N PHE A 154 3.91 23.75 19.68
CA PHE A 154 4.87 24.82 19.43
C PHE A 154 4.17 26.15 19.10
N LEU A 155 3.18 26.13 18.20
CA LEU A 155 2.41 27.32 17.84
C LEU A 155 1.59 27.87 19.02
N GLU A 156 1.00 27.00 19.85
CA GLU A 156 0.29 27.40 21.05
C GLU A 156 1.21 28.14 22.03
N LYS A 157 2.39 27.57 22.33
CA LYS A 157 3.40 28.18 23.21
C LYS A 157 3.86 29.54 22.68
N LYS A 158 4.10 29.66 21.37
CA LYS A 158 4.54 30.91 20.73
C LYS A 158 3.46 32.00 20.78
N THR A 159 2.19 31.61 20.62
CA THR A 159 1.05 32.53 20.70
C THR A 159 0.83 33.03 22.14
N LYS A 160 0.99 32.17 23.16
CA LYS A 160 0.90 32.58 24.57
C LYS A 160 1.97 33.59 24.95
N LYS A 161 3.21 33.42 24.47
CA LYS A 161 4.33 34.37 24.70
C LYS A 161 4.12 35.74 24.06
N LEU A 162 3.37 35.84 22.96
CA LEU A 162 3.06 37.13 22.31
C LEU A 162 1.94 37.92 23.01
N LYS A 163 1.15 37.28 23.87
CA LYS A 163 0.04 37.90 24.61
C LYS A 163 0.42 38.36 26.03
N GLN A 164 1.63 38.02 26.49
CA GLN A 164 2.23 38.53 27.72
C GLN A 164 3.14 39.71 27.39
#